data_AF-A0A224Y038-F1
#
_entry.id   AF-A0A224Y038-F1
#
_cell.length_a   1.000
_cell.length_b   1.000
_cell.length_c   1.000
_cell.angle_alpha   90.00
_cell.angle_beta   90.00
_cell.angle_gamma   90.00
#
_symmetry.space_group_name_H-M   'P 1'
#
loop_
_entity.id
_entity.type
_entity.pdbx_description
1 polymer ?
#
loop_
_entity_poly.entity_id
_entity_poly.type
_entity_poly.pdbx_seq_one_letter_code
_entity_poly.pdbx_strand_id
1 'polypeptide(L)' 'MPNCPKCNKPVYFAERKTSLGKDWHSACFRCEKCNKTLTPGSHAEHDGKPYCNLPCYSALFGPGGFGRGGSESYVYK' A
#
# COMPACT_ATOMS: atom_id res chain seq x y z
N MET A 1 -19.87 -9.19 6.06
CA MET A 1 -18.51 -9.17 6.66
C MET A 1 -17.58 -8.59 5.62
N PRO A 2 -16.69 -7.64 5.97
CA PRO A 2 -15.83 -7.05 4.97
C PRO A 2 -14.73 -8.05 4.56
N ASN A 3 -14.52 -8.17 3.25
CA ASN A 3 -13.49 -9.02 2.67
C ASN A 3 -12.22 -8.21 2.48
N CYS A 4 -11.07 -8.79 2.81
CA CYS A 4 -9.78 -8.16 2.60
C CYS A 4 -9.51 -8.07 1.09
N PRO A 5 -9.28 -6.88 0.52
CA PRO A 5 -9.04 -6.73 -0.91
C PRO A 5 -7.73 -7.39 -1.37
N LYS A 6 -6.76 -7.63 -0.47
CA LYS A 6 -5.50 -8.32 -0.80
C LYS A 6 -5.66 -9.83 -1.01
N CYS A 7 -6.44 -10.49 -0.16
CA CYS A 7 -6.51 -11.96 -0.12
C CYS A 7 -7.92 -12.51 -0.32
N ASN A 8 -8.92 -11.64 -0.49
CA ASN A 8 -10.34 -11.94 -0.65
C ASN A 8 -10.99 -12.75 0.49
N LYS A 9 -10.28 -12.94 1.61
CA LYS A 9 -10.78 -13.66 2.79
C LYS A 9 -11.55 -12.72 3.73
N PRO A 10 -12.52 -13.24 4.50
CA PRO A 10 -13.24 -12.46 5.49
C PRO A 10 -12.27 -11.92 6.56
N VAL A 11 -12.43 -10.65 6.93
CA VAL A 11 -11.65 -10.01 8.00
C VAL A 11 -12.44 -10.10 9.31
N TYR A 12 -11.87 -10.76 10.30
CA TYR A 12 -12.44 -10.85 11.65
C TYR A 12 -12.10 -9.61 12.46
N PHE A 13 -12.95 -9.28 13.44
CA PHE A 13 -12.78 -8.10 14.30
C PHE A 13 -11.42 -8.03 15.01
N ALA A 14 -10.83 -9.17 15.39
CA ALA A 14 -9.54 -9.22 16.07
C ALA A 14 -8.36 -8.72 15.20
N GLU A 15 -8.44 -8.91 13.88
CA GLU A 15 -7.35 -8.57 12.96
C GLU A 15 -7.75 -7.48 11.95
N ARG A 16 -8.91 -6.86 12.12
CA ARG A 16 -9.39 -5.83 11.20
C ARG A 16 -8.58 -4.55 11.35
N LYS A 17 -8.06 -4.08 10.23
CA LYS A 17 -7.48 -2.75 10.08
C LYS A 17 -8.32 -2.00 9.06
N THR A 18 -9.06 -1.00 9.54
CA THR A 18 -9.88 -0.15 8.66
C THR A 18 -9.03 0.98 8.12
N SER A 19 -8.94 1.09 6.80
CA SER A 19 -8.17 2.14 6.13
C SER A 19 -8.70 2.41 4.73
N LEU A 20 -8.76 3.69 4.34
CA LEU A 20 -9.35 4.14 3.06
C LEU A 20 -10.79 3.60 2.84
N GLY A 21 -11.55 3.43 3.92
CA GLY A 21 -12.91 2.88 3.87
C GLY A 21 -13.01 1.36 3.63
N LYS A 22 -11.88 0.64 3.66
CA LYS A 22 -11.82 -0.82 3.48
C LYS A 22 -11.23 -1.50 4.70
N ASP A 23 -11.58 -2.76 4.94
CA ASP A 23 -11.00 -3.56 6.01
C ASP A 23 -9.95 -4.53 5.46
N TRP A 24 -8.83 -4.56 6.17
CA TRP A 24 -7.65 -5.35 5.83
C TRP A 24 -7.30 -6.25 7.01
N HIS A 25 -6.66 -7.39 6.75
CA HIS A 25 -6.01 -8.14 7.83
C HIS A 25 -4.74 -7.43 8.29
N SER A 26 -4.42 -7.51 9.57
CA SER A 26 -3.13 -7.10 10.15
C SER A 26 -1.93 -7.59 9.32
N ALA A 27 -1.95 -8.84 8.88
CA ALA A 27 -0.89 -9.45 8.07
C ALA A 27 -0.95 -9.09 6.57
N CYS A 28 -2.11 -8.66 6.07
CA CYS A 28 -2.26 -8.21 4.68
C CYS A 28 -1.90 -6.74 4.51
N PHE A 29 -1.94 -5.96 5.59
CA PHE A 29 -1.70 -4.53 5.62
C PHE A 29 -0.20 -4.18 5.60
N ARG A 30 0.49 -4.67 4.58
CA ARG A 30 1.92 -4.47 4.33
C ARG A 30 2.16 -4.14 2.87
N CYS A 31 3.10 -3.24 2.63
CA CYS A 31 3.42 -2.77 1.29
C CYS A 31 3.84 -3.94 0.39
N GLU A 32 3.23 -4.11 -0.77
CA GLU A 32 3.60 -5.22 -1.67
C GLU A 32 5.04 -5.07 -2.21
N LYS A 33 5.50 -3.82 -2.40
CA LYS A 33 6.83 -3.54 -2.95
C LYS A 33 7.94 -3.78 -1.92
N CYS A 34 7.80 -3.21 -0.73
CA CYS A 34 8.86 -3.24 0.28
C CYS A 34 8.59 -4.17 1.47
N ASN A 35 7.44 -4.83 1.51
CA ASN A 35 6.99 -5.67 2.63
C ASN A 35 6.95 -4.96 4.00
N LYS A 36 7.09 -3.63 4.03
CA LYS A 36 6.99 -2.84 5.26
C LYS A 36 5.54 -2.85 5.77
N THR A 37 5.38 -3.08 7.06
CA THR A 37 4.08 -2.93 7.75
C THR A 37 3.61 -1.49 7.62
N LEU A 38 2.39 -1.31 7.13
CA LEU A 38 1.81 0.01 6.91
C LEU A 38 1.01 0.45 8.12
N THR A 39 0.89 1.76 8.31
CA THR A 39 0.06 2.34 9.36
C THR A 39 -1.29 2.75 8.77
N PRO A 40 -2.42 2.32 9.38
CA PRO A 40 -3.74 2.73 8.90
C PRO A 40 -3.84 4.26 8.92
N GLY A 41 -4.20 4.85 7.78
CA GLY A 41 -4.24 6.30 7.57
C GLY A 41 -3.04 6.90 6.83
N SER A 42 -1.87 6.23 6.83
CA SER A 42 -0.65 6.72 6.18
C SER A 42 -0.10 5.74 5.14
N HIS A 43 -0.96 5.34 4.20
CA HIS A 43 -0.62 4.44 3.11
C HIS A 43 -1.55 4.70 1.91
N ALA A 44 -1.16 4.19 0.75
CA ALA A 44 -1.94 4.26 -0.46
C ALA A 44 -2.40 2.86 -0.86
N GLU A 45 -3.56 2.78 -1.51
CA GLU A 45 -4.06 1.56 -2.13
C GLU A 45 -3.93 1.69 -3.65
N HIS A 46 -3.48 0.63 -4.32
CA HIS A 46 -3.58 0.49 -5.76
C HIS A 46 -4.02 -0.94 -6.11
N ASP A 47 -5.05 -1.10 -6.93
CA ASP A 47 -5.53 -2.42 -7.41
C ASP A 47 -5.80 -3.44 -6.27
N GLY A 48 -6.33 -2.96 -5.14
CA GLY A 48 -6.58 -3.81 -3.96
C GLY A 48 -5.32 -4.25 -3.19
N LYS A 49 -4.16 -3.69 -3.52
CA LYS A 49 -2.89 -3.91 -2.83
C LYS A 49 -2.45 -2.64 -2.10
N PRO A 50 -1.98 -2.75 -0.85
CA PRO A 50 -1.55 -1.59 -0.10
C PRO A 50 -0.07 -1.31 -0.39
N TYR A 51 0.28 -0.02 -0.48
CA TYR A 51 1.62 0.48 -0.79
C TYR A 51 1.98 1.65 0.16
N CYS A 52 3.28 1.88 0.37
CA CYS A 52 3.73 3.09 1.04
C CYS A 52 3.40 4.32 0.18
N ASN A 53 2.87 5.39 0.77
CA ASN A 53 2.65 6.68 0.09
C ASN A 53 3.90 7.10 -0.72
N LEU A 54 5.06 7.07 -0.05
CA LEU A 54 6.37 7.36 -0.62
C LEU A 54 7.41 6.37 -0.06
N PRO A 55 8.39 5.92 -0.86
CA PRO A 55 8.52 6.14 -2.31
C PRO A 55 7.71 5.13 -3.15
N CYS A 56 7.13 4.08 -2.57
CA CYS A 56 6.64 2.92 -3.35
C CYS A 56 5.47 3.27 -4.28
N TYR A 57 4.39 3.87 -3.76
CA TYR A 57 3.23 4.22 -4.57
C TYR A 57 3.58 5.29 -5.60
N SER A 58 4.30 6.33 -5.19
CA SER A 58 4.71 7.42 -6.09
C SER A 58 5.69 6.98 -7.18
N ALA A 59 6.59 6.03 -6.91
CA ALA A 59 7.51 5.51 -7.92
C ALA A 59 6.84 4.57 -8.93
N LEU A 60 5.77 3.86 -8.53
CA LEU A 60 5.06 2.90 -9.38
C LEU A 60 3.88 3.53 -10.13
N PHE A 61 3.15 4.43 -9.45
CA PHE A 61 1.86 4.99 -9.90
C PHE A 61 1.82 6.52 -9.88
N GLY A 62 2.92 7.18 -9.48
CA GLY A 62 3.02 8.63 -9.59
C GLY A 62 3.01 9.07 -11.06
N PRO A 63 2.67 10.34 -11.34
CA PRO A 63 2.66 10.86 -12.70
C PRO A 63 4.04 10.68 -13.33
N GLY A 64 4.14 9.72 -14.25
CA GLY A 64 5.32 9.47 -15.07
C GLY A 64 5.52 10.63 -16.03
N GLY A 65 6.18 11.69 -15.54
CA GLY A 65 6.63 12.79 -16.37
C GLY A 65 7.65 12.29 -17.37
N PHE A 66 7.22 12.10 -18.61
CA PHE A 66 8.09 12.00 -19.77
C PHE A 66 8.98 13.25 -19.83
N GLY A 67 10.26 13.09 -19.49
CA GLY A 67 11.33 14.06 -19.77
C GLY A 67 11.44 15.22 -18.78
N ARG A 68 12.42 15.15 -17.87
CA ARG A 68 13.58 16.08 -17.73
C ARG A 68 14.19 15.95 -16.33
N GLY A 69 15.47 15.57 -16.32
CA GLY A 69 16.50 15.87 -15.33
C GLY A 69 16.10 16.07 -13.87
N GLY A 70 16.37 15.07 -13.05
CA GLY A 70 16.39 15.18 -11.59
C GLY A 70 16.86 13.89 -10.99
N SER A 71 18.15 13.80 -10.68
CA SER A 71 18.76 12.70 -9.95
C SER A 71 18.07 12.46 -8.62
N GLU A 72 17.28 11.40 -8.48
CA GLU A 72 17.11 10.75 -7.17
C GLU A 72 16.76 9.28 -7.37
N SER A 73 17.82 8.52 -7.64
CA SER A 73 17.85 7.08 -7.52
C SER A 73 17.48 6.72 -6.08
N TYR A 74 16.21 6.38 -5.81
CA TYR A 74 15.86 5.72 -4.56
C TYR A 74 16.41 4.29 -4.63
N VAL A 75 17.72 4.17 -4.34
CA VAL A 75 18.40 2.92 -4.06
C VAL A 75 17.70 2.32 -2.85
N TYR A 76 16.96 1.24 -3.06
CA TYR A 76 16.47 0.40 -1.98
C TYR A 76 17.68 -0.40 -1.49
N LYS A 77 18.26 0.00 -0.36
CA LYS A 77 19.32 -0.72 0.33
C LYS A 77 18.73 -1.55 1.46
#